data_AF-A0A0P9CVZ4-F1
#
_entry.id   AF-A0A0P9CVZ4-F1
#
_cell.length_a   1.000
_cell.length_b   1.000
_cell.length_c   1.000
_cell.angle_alpha   90.00
_cell.angle_beta   90.00
_cell.angle_gamma   90.00
#
_symmetry.space_group_name_H-M   'P 1'
#
loop_
_entity.id
_entity.type
_entity.pdbx_description
1 polymer ?
#
loop_
_entity_poly.entity_id
_entity_poly.type
_entity_poly.pdbx_seq_one_letter_code
_entity_poly.pdbx_strand_id
1 'polypeptide(L)'
;MEHIDLLDSRFQKAYNEVRGAIEEPTEVYVFDHMGGYLENPIHTRTFIIPWEDDQTVIIQTHFWREESEPQVVRLPEEAVRFMGHPEVDKRGRAIMIEPSQQG
;
A
#
# COMPACT_ATOMS: atom_id res chain seq x y z
N MET A 1 15.41 12.26 -1.40
CA MET A 1 14.72 11.17 -2.11
C MET A 1 14.74 9.97 -1.18
N GLU A 2 13.70 9.81 -0.36
CA GLU A 2 13.67 8.82 0.73
C GLU A 2 13.41 7.42 0.17
N HIS A 3 14.26 6.44 0.45
CA HIS A 3 14.06 5.06 0.02
C HIS A 3 12.81 4.48 0.73
N ILE A 4 11.85 3.91 -0.01
CA ILE A 4 10.76 3.14 0.63
C ILE A 4 11.38 1.80 1.04
N ASP A 5 11.45 1.57 2.36
CA ASP A 5 11.82 0.26 2.90
C ASP A 5 10.57 -0.61 3.02
N LEU A 6 10.51 -1.65 2.18
CA LEU A 6 9.41 -2.62 2.16
C LEU A 6 9.48 -3.61 3.31
N LEU A 7 10.66 -3.77 3.90
CA LEU A 7 10.90 -4.60 5.08
C LEU A 7 10.91 -3.75 6.35
N ASP A 8 10.38 -2.53 6.27
CA ASP A 8 10.11 -1.71 7.44
C ASP A 8 9.16 -2.47 8.36
N SER A 9 9.70 -2.92 9.50
CA SER A 9 8.99 -3.73 10.49
C SER A 9 7.76 -3.04 11.06
N ARG A 10 7.62 -1.72 10.85
CA ARG A 10 6.44 -0.92 11.20
C ARG A 10 5.21 -1.24 10.34
N PHE A 11 5.39 -1.84 9.17
CA PHE A 11 4.33 -2.07 8.18
C PHE A 11 4.24 -3.53 7.73
N GLN A 12 4.64 -4.46 8.60
CA GLN A 12 4.74 -5.87 8.29
C GLN A 12 3.37 -6.52 8.06
N LYS A 13 2.32 -6.12 8.82
CA LYS A 13 0.97 -6.66 8.64
C LYS A 13 0.44 -6.30 7.26
N ALA A 14 0.55 -5.03 6.86
CA ALA A 14 0.10 -4.60 5.55
C ALA A 14 0.92 -5.23 4.42
N TYR A 15 2.24 -5.36 4.58
CA TYR A 15 3.06 -6.08 3.60
C TYR A 15 2.63 -7.55 3.45
N ASN A 16 2.36 -8.23 4.56
CA ASN A 16 1.86 -9.61 4.53
C ASN A 16 0.48 -9.71 3.89
N GLU A 17 -0.42 -8.76 4.16
CA GLU A 17 -1.75 -8.69 3.54
C GLU A 17 -1.64 -8.54 2.02
N VAL A 18 -0.77 -7.65 1.54
CA VAL A 18 -0.51 -7.46 0.10
C VAL A 18 0.00 -8.75 -0.54
N ARG A 19 0.96 -9.43 0.10
CA ARG A 19 1.49 -10.71 -0.39
C ARG A 19 0.46 -11.84 -0.35
N GLY A 20 -0.48 -11.80 0.60
CA GLY A 20 -1.59 -12.74 0.69
C GLY A 20 -2.69 -12.47 -0.34
N ALA A 21 -2.81 -11.21 -0.80
CA ALA A 21 -3.77 -10.84 -1.82
C ALA A 21 -3.32 -11.30 -3.21
N ILE A 22 -2.07 -11.11 -3.61
CA ILE A 22 -1.61 -11.38 -4.99
C ILE A 22 -1.26 -12.86 -5.23
N GLU A 23 -1.47 -13.34 -6.46
CA GLU A 23 -1.17 -14.73 -6.88
C GLU A 23 0.12 -14.86 -7.71
N GLU A 24 0.53 -13.77 -8.36
CA GLU A 24 1.73 -13.69 -9.20
C GLU A 24 2.51 -12.40 -8.88
N PRO A 25 3.80 -12.30 -9.28
CA PRO A 25 4.57 -11.08 -9.08
C PRO A 25 3.84 -9.87 -9.67
N THR A 26 3.44 -8.93 -8.82
CA THR A 26 2.55 -7.82 -9.19
C THR A 26 3.24 -6.50 -8.93
N GLU A 27 3.11 -5.56 -9.88
CA GLU A 27 3.53 -4.17 -9.67
C GLU A 27 2.51 -3.49 -8.73
N VAL A 28 2.98 -3.10 -7.54
CA VAL A 28 2.18 -2.45 -6.51
C VAL A 28 2.69 -1.03 -6.33
N TYR A 29 1.77 -0.07 -6.26
CA TYR A 29 2.12 1.31 -5.99
C TYR A 29 2.04 1.59 -4.49
N VAL A 30 3.13 2.09 -3.93
CA VAL A 30 3.24 2.38 -2.49
C VAL A 30 3.34 3.88 -2.24
N PHE A 31 2.53 4.36 -1.31
CA PHE A 31 2.51 5.74 -0.83
C PHE A 31 2.75 5.77 0.66
N ASP A 32 3.76 6.51 1.08
CA ASP A 32 3.98 6.85 2.47
C ASP A 32 3.55 8.30 2.72
N HIS A 33 2.78 8.49 3.79
CA HIS A 33 2.36 9.79 4.26
C HIS A 33 2.59 9.89 5.76
N MET A 34 3.14 11.02 6.23
CA MET A 34 3.25 11.31 7.65
C MET A 34 2.33 12.48 7.98
N GLY A 35 1.37 12.25 8.88
CA GLY A 35 0.45 13.24 9.40
C GLY A 35 0.41 13.25 10.92
N GLY A 36 -0.62 13.86 11.49
CA GLY A 36 -0.81 13.94 12.94
C GLY A 36 -0.12 15.16 13.59
N TYR A 37 -0.11 15.18 14.92
CA TYR A 37 0.54 16.25 15.69
C TYR A 37 2.06 16.04 15.69
N LEU A 38 2.83 17.13 15.78
CA LEU A 38 4.30 17.08 15.83
C LEU A 38 4.84 16.14 16.93
N GLU A 39 4.14 16.05 18.06
CA GLU A 39 4.51 15.20 19.19
C GLU A 39 4.08 13.73 19.04
N ASN A 40 3.15 13.45 18.12
CA ASN A 40 2.57 12.14 17.88
C ASN A 40 2.33 11.95 16.38
N PRO A 41 3.41 11.79 15.59
CA PRO A 41 3.28 11.57 14.15
C PRO A 41 2.61 10.22 13.90
N ILE A 42 1.72 10.20 12.90
CA ILE A 42 1.09 9.00 12.39
C ILE A 42 1.65 8.75 10.99
N HIS A 43 2.39 7.66 10.85
CA HIS A 43 2.86 7.21 9.55
C HIS A 43 1.78 6.34 8.92
N THR A 44 1.41 6.65 7.69
CA THR A 44 0.40 5.92 6.92
C THR A 44 1.08 5.35 5.71
N ARG A 45 0.90 4.05 5.48
CA ARG A 45 1.34 3.37 4.26
C ARG A 45 0.12 2.87 3.50
N THR A 46 0.07 3.20 2.22
CA THR A 46 -0.99 2.79 1.30
C THR A 46 -0.37 2.00 0.16
N PHE A 47 -0.92 0.83 -0.11
CA PHE A 47 -0.62 -0.01 -1.26
C PHE A 47 -1.81 0.04 -2.20
N ILE A 48 -1.54 0.26 -3.48
CA ILE A 48 -2.53 0.24 -4.56
C ILE A 48 -2.12 -0.89 -5.49
N ILE A 49 -2.98 -1.90 -5.59
CA ILE A 49 -2.72 -3.17 -6.25
C ILE A 49 -3.71 -3.28 -7.42
N PRO A 50 -3.23 -3.35 -8.68
CA PRO A 50 -4.07 -3.72 -9.80
C PRO A 50 -4.72 -5.10 -9.55
N TRP A 51 -6.03 -5.24 -9.76
CA TRP A 51 -6.75 -6.46 -9.43
C TRP A 51 -7.84 -6.76 -10.46
N GLU A 52 -7.70 -7.86 -11.23
CA GLU A 52 -8.63 -8.20 -12.32
C GLU A 52 -8.84 -7.05 -13.33
N ASP A 53 -9.46 -7.30 -14.48
CA ASP A 53 -9.42 -6.36 -15.63
C ASP A 53 -10.13 -5.00 -15.44
N ASP A 54 -10.72 -4.71 -14.27
CA ASP A 54 -11.28 -3.37 -13.97
C ASP A 54 -11.27 -2.95 -12.49
N GLN A 55 -10.65 -3.72 -11.58
CA GLN A 55 -10.63 -3.40 -10.16
C GLN A 55 -9.23 -3.01 -9.69
N THR A 56 -9.24 -2.35 -8.54
CA THR A 56 -8.04 -1.99 -7.80
C THR A 56 -8.31 -2.29 -6.34
N VAL A 57 -7.35 -2.97 -5.70
CA VAL A 57 -7.34 -3.19 -4.27
C VAL A 57 -6.47 -2.13 -3.64
N ILE A 58 -7.01 -1.41 -2.66
CA ILE A 58 -6.27 -0.47 -1.82
C ILE A 58 -6.14 -1.09 -0.43
N ILE A 59 -4.89 -1.24 0.03
CA ILE A 59 -4.57 -1.69 1.38
C ILE A 59 -3.89 -0.53 2.10
N GLN A 60 -4.46 -0.10 3.21
CA GLN A 60 -3.92 1.01 3.99
C GLN A 60 -3.71 0.60 5.44
N THR A 61 -2.61 1.05 6.03
CA THR A 61 -2.34 0.89 7.46
C THR A 61 -1.72 2.15 8.04
N HIS A 62 -1.79 2.25 9.36
CA HIS A 62 -1.24 3.34 10.14
C HIS A 62 -0.28 2.80 11.21
N PHE A 63 0.83 3.49 11.41
CA PHE A 63 1.79 3.25 12.47
C PHE A 63 1.95 4.53 13.30
N TRP A 64 1.65 4.42 14.58
CA TRP A 64 1.95 5.46 15.57
C TRP A 64 2.77 4.89 16.73
N ARG A 65 2.21 3.91 17.44
CA ARG A 65 2.90 3.12 18.47
C ARG A 65 3.04 1.67 18.07
N GLU A 66 2.01 1.17 17.41
CA GLU A 66 1.93 -0.14 16.79
C GLU A 66 1.27 0.02 15.42
N GLU A 67 1.44 -0.99 14.58
CA GLU A 67 0.76 -1.08 13.30
C GLU A 67 -0.71 -1.47 13.52
N SER A 68 -1.63 -0.65 12.99
CA SER A 68 -3.05 -0.98 12.93
C SER A 68 -3.33 -2.19 12.05
N GLU A 69 -4.50 -2.80 12.21
CA GLU A 69 -4.95 -3.82 11.25
C GLU A 69 -5.11 -3.20 9.85
N PRO A 70 -4.52 -3.80 8.80
CA PRO A 70 -4.64 -3.31 7.43
C PRO A 70 -6.12 -3.22 7.03
N GLN A 71 -6.50 -2.08 6.47
CA GLN A 71 -7.83 -1.87 5.91
C GLN A 71 -7.77 -2.12 4.40
N VAL A 72 -8.69 -2.95 3.90
CA VAL A 72 -8.74 -3.37 2.51
C VAL A 72 -10.01 -2.84 1.86
N VAL A 73 -9.87 -2.14 0.73
CA VAL A 73 -10.98 -1.64 -0.07
C VAL A 73 -10.78 -2.06 -1.51
N ARG A 74 -11.86 -2.54 -2.16
CA ARG A 74 -11.90 -2.80 -3.59
C ARG A 74 -12.66 -1.68 -4.27
N LEU A 75 -12.07 -1.09 -5.31
CA LEU A 75 -12.66 -0.02 -6.09
C LEU A 75 -12.52 -0.32 -7.58
N PRO A 76 -13.46 0.14 -8.42
CA PRO A 76 -13.24 0.18 -9.87
C PRO A 76 -12.04 1.05 -10.21
N GLU A 77 -11.28 0.65 -11.23
CA GLU A 77 -10.08 1.37 -11.69
C GLU A 77 -10.40 2.84 -12.04
N GLU A 78 -11.56 3.09 -12.65
CA GLU A 78 -12.02 4.44 -12.99
C GLU A 78 -12.15 5.35 -11.75
N ALA A 79 -12.60 4.80 -10.62
CA ALA A 79 -12.71 5.55 -9.37
C ALA A 79 -11.32 5.94 -8.83
N VAL A 80 -10.34 5.03 -8.93
CA VAL A 80 -8.95 5.30 -8.54
C VAL A 80 -8.34 6.36 -9.45
N ARG A 81 -8.56 6.27 -10.77
CA ARG A 81 -8.11 7.28 -11.73
C ARG A 81 -8.70 8.67 -11.44
N PHE A 82 -9.98 8.73 -11.07
CA PHE A 82 -10.64 9.99 -10.68
C PHE A 82 -10.05 10.61 -9.40
N MET A 83 -9.75 9.79 -8.38
CA MET A 83 -9.17 10.27 -7.12
C MET A 83 -7.70 10.68 -7.24
N GLY A 84 -7.01 10.17 -8.25
CA GLY A 84 -5.60 10.42 -8.51
C GLY A 84 -4.91 9.09 -8.78
N HIS A 85 -4.75 8.76 -10.06
CA HIS A 85 -4.02 7.55 -10.46
C HIS A 85 -2.55 7.62 -9.97
N PRO A 86 -1.95 6.51 -9.52
CA PRO A 86 -0.56 6.50 -9.09
C PRO A 86 0.46 7.05 -10.10
N GLU A 87 0.15 6.96 -11.40
CA GLU A 87 0.97 7.54 -12.47
C GLU A 87 0.94 9.07 -12.52
N VAL A 88 -0.02 9.71 -11.84
CA VAL A 88 -0.19 11.16 -11.78
C VAL A 88 0.45 11.75 -10.51
N ASP A 89 0.49 11.02 -9.39
CA ASP A 89 1.14 11.46 -8.16
C ASP A 89 2.53 10.84 -7.96
N LYS A 90 3.57 11.62 -8.28
CA LYS A 90 4.99 11.25 -8.18
C LYS A 90 5.49 10.91 -6.77
N ARG A 91 4.64 11.04 -5.74
CA ARG A 91 4.96 10.64 -4.36
C ARG A 91 4.87 9.13 -4.15
N GLY A 92 4.08 8.44 -4.98
CA GLY A 92 4.01 6.99 -4.99
C GLY A 92 5.22 6.36 -5.67
N ARG A 93 5.48 5.09 -5.36
CA ARG A 93 6.47 4.28 -6.06
C ARG A 93 5.90 2.95 -6.48
N ALA A 94 6.07 2.62 -7.75
CA ALA A 94 5.86 1.28 -8.25
C ALA A 94 6.97 0.36 -7.76
N ILE A 95 6.60 -0.80 -7.22
CA ILE A 95 7.51 -1.85 -6.76
C ILE A 95 6.95 -3.21 -7.19
N MET A 96 7.82 -4.15 -7.50
CA MET A 96 7.39 -5.53 -7.69
C MET A 96 7.30 -6.22 -6.33
N ILE A 97 6.15 -6.82 -6.03
CA ILE A 97 5.96 -7.66 -4.84
C ILE A 97 5.71 -9.09 -5.28
N GLU A 98 6.37 -10.02 -4.60
CA GLU A 98 6.21 -11.46 -4.77
C GLU A 98 5.08 -11.98 -3.88
N PRO A 99 4.21 -12.89 -4.38
CA PRO A 99 3.15 -13.49 -3.58
C PRO A 99 3.71 -14.22 -2.34
N SER A 100 2.85 -14.48 -1.37
CA SER A 100 3.18 -15.39 -0.28
C SER A 100 3.45 -16.77 -0.87
N GLN A 101 4.63 -17.35 -0.60
CA GLN A 101 4.85 -18.77 -0.88
C GLN A 101 3.91 -19.55 0.05
N GLN A 102 2.78 -20.00 -0.48
CA GLN A 102 1.96 -21.00 0.20
C GLN A 102 2.82 -22.26 0.30
N GLY A 103 3.26 -22.59 1.51
CA GLY A 103 3.87 -23.87 1.85
C GLY A 103 2.81 -24.92 2.14
#